data_AF-A0A496RUR6-F1
#
_entry.id   AF-A0A496RUR6-F1
#
_cell.length_a   1.000
_cell.length_b   1.000
_cell.length_c   1.000
_cell.angle_alpha   90.00
_cell.angle_beta   90.00
_cell.angle_gamma   90.00
#
_symmetry.space_group_name_H-M   'P 1'
#
loop_
_entity.id
_entity.type
_entity.pdbx_description
1 polymer ?
#
loop_
_entity_poly.entity_id
_entity_poly.type
_entity_poly.pdbx_seq_one_letter_code
_entity_poly.pdbx_strand_id
1 'polypeptide(L)' 'MRFHKPVMVDEVIRYLQPEKGDIMVDCTVGTAGHSYEIAKLILPQGRLIAIDQDEEVLA' A
#
# COMPACT_ATOMS: atom_id res chain seq x y z
N MET A 1 15.00 -10.10 12.85
CA MET A 1 14.02 -8.99 12.93
C MET A 1 12.67 -9.54 12.51
N ARG A 2 11.62 -9.33 13.32
CA ARG A 2 10.24 -9.56 12.86
C ARG A 2 9.88 -8.38 11.96
N PHE A 3 9.78 -8.60 10.66
CA PHE A 3 9.20 -7.62 9.76
C PHE A 3 7.71 -7.49 10.06
N HIS A 4 7.18 -6.27 10.05
CA HIS A 4 5.74 -6.04 10.21
C HIS A 4 5.01 -6.77 9.07
N LYS A 5 4.06 -7.64 9.42
CA LYS A 5 3.19 -8.30 8.45
C LYS A 5 1.87 -7.51 8.41
N PRO A 6 1.48 -6.96 7.25
CA PRO A 6 0.21 -6.25 7.12
C PRO A 6 -0.95 -7.21 7.38
N VAL A 7 -1.98 -6.74 8.08
CA VAL A 7 -3.13 -7.56 8.46
C VAL A 7 -4.01 -7.81 7.25
N MET A 8 -4.39 -9.06 6.98
CA MET A 8 -5.30 -9.42 5.87
C MET A 8 -4.83 -8.94 4.48
N VAL A 9 -3.53 -8.99 4.23
CA VAL A 9 -2.97 -8.50 2.95
C VAL A 9 -3.56 -9.24 1.73
N ASP A 10 -3.79 -10.55 1.85
CA ASP A 10 -4.33 -11.36 0.75
C ASP A 10 -5.79 -10.98 0.42
N GLU A 11 -6.59 -10.72 1.44
CA GLU A 11 -7.97 -10.26 1.29
C GLU A 11 -8.03 -8.86 0.69
N VAL A 12 -7.18 -7.93 1.17
CA VAL A 12 -7.11 -6.57 0.63
C VAL A 12 -6.78 -6.59 -0.86
N ILE A 13 -5.75 -7.34 -1.27
CA ILE A 13 -5.40 -7.46 -2.69
C ILE A 13 -6.53 -8.12 -3.49
N ARG A 14 -7.18 -9.15 -2.95
CA ARG A 14 -8.31 -9.81 -3.62
C ARG A 14 -9.49 -8.87 -3.88
N TYR A 15 -9.81 -7.99 -2.92
CA TYR A 15 -10.95 -7.09 -3.04
C TYR A 15 -10.63 -5.81 -3.81
N LEU A 16 -9.42 -5.25 -3.65
CA LEU A 16 -9.03 -4.04 -4.37
C LEU A 16 -8.65 -4.31 -5.82
N GLN A 17 -8.24 -5.54 -6.15
CA GLN A 17 -7.87 -5.97 -7.51
C GLN A 17 -6.93 -4.98 -8.22
N PRO A 18 -5.80 -4.60 -7.61
CA PRO A 18 -4.87 -3.65 -8.22
C PRO A 18 -4.28 -4.18 -9.53
N GLU A 19 -4.37 -3.38 -10.58
CA GLU A 19 -3.84 -3.68 -11.91
C GLU A 19 -2.72 -2.73 -12.34
N LYS A 20 -1.90 -3.18 -13.30
CA LYS A 20 -0.81 -2.37 -13.85
C LYS A 20 -1.34 -1.09 -14.44
N GLY A 21 -0.81 0.05 -14.01
CA GLY A 21 -1.27 1.36 -14.48
C GLY A 21 -2.30 2.04 -13.58
N ASP A 22 -2.83 1.35 -12.57
CA ASP A 22 -3.81 1.95 -11.67
C ASP A 22 -3.23 3.11 -10.86
N ILE A 23 -4.12 4.06 -10.55
CA ILE A 23 -3.86 5.11 -9.57
C ILE A 23 -4.66 4.79 -8.32
N MET A 24 -3.97 4.53 -7.22
CA MET A 24 -4.59 4.10 -5.97
C MET A 24 -4.21 5.02 -4.82
N VAL A 25 -5.07 5.08 -3.80
CA VAL A 25 -4.83 5.84 -2.57
C VAL A 25 -4.82 4.89 -1.38
N ASP A 26 -3.73 4.88 -0.62
CA ASP A 26 -3.67 4.29 0.72
C ASP A 26 -3.86 5.42 1.74
N CYS A 27 -5.05 5.49 2.33
CA CYS A 27 -5.42 6.59 3.24
C CYS A 27 -4.84 6.44 4.66
N THR A 28 -4.16 5.32 4.94
CA THR A 28 -3.66 4.97 6.28
C THR A 28 -2.33 4.23 6.15
N VAL A 29 -1.36 4.84 5.47
CA VAL A 29 -0.14 4.15 5.04
C VAL A 29 0.62 3.53 6.21
N GLY A 30 0.64 4.17 7.38
CA GLY A 30 1.42 3.73 8.53
C GLY A 30 2.86 3.41 8.14
N THR A 31 3.33 2.20 8.46
CA THR A 31 4.67 1.71 8.08
C THR A 31 4.75 1.17 6.63
N ALA A 32 3.79 1.54 5.77
CA ALA A 32 3.70 1.24 4.33
C ALA A 32 3.54 -0.26 3.96
N GLY A 33 3.09 -1.10 4.88
CA GLY A 33 2.95 -2.53 4.66
C GLY A 33 2.02 -2.93 3.51
N HIS A 34 0.80 -2.40 3.49
CA HIS A 34 -0.16 -2.65 2.39
C HIS A 34 0.25 -1.92 1.12
N SER A 35 0.64 -0.65 1.26
CA SER A 35 1.19 0.16 0.18
C SER A 35 2.29 -0.55 -0.60
N TYR A 36 3.22 -1.23 0.07
CA TYR A 36 4.30 -1.96 -0.58
C TYR A 36 3.79 -3.11 -1.46
N GLU A 37 2.85 -3.92 -0.97
CA GLU A 37 2.29 -5.04 -1.76
C GLU A 37 1.43 -4.54 -2.94
N ILE A 38 0.68 -3.45 -2.77
CA ILE A 38 -0.08 -2.81 -3.85
C ILE A 38 0.87 -2.23 -4.91
N ALA A 39 1.92 -1.51 -4.49
CA ALA A 39 2.86 -0.87 -5.39
C ALA A 39 3.56 -1.87 -6.33
N LYS A 40 3.89 -3.08 -5.86
CA LYS A 40 4.46 -4.16 -6.70
C LYS A 40 3.57 -4.55 -7.87
N LEU A 41 2.25 -4.38 -7.74
CA LEU A 41 1.27 -4.83 -8.72
C LEU A 41 0.97 -3.74 -9.75
N ILE A 42 0.93 -2.47 -9.31
CA ILE A 42 0.53 -1.35 -10.17
C ILE A 42 1.71 -0.68 -10.89
N LEU A 43 2.91 -0.69 -10.31
CA LEU A 43 4.12 -0.07 -10.87
C LEU A 43 4.76 -0.90 -11.99
N PRO A 44 5.51 -0.29 -12.93
CA PRO A 44 5.90 1.14 -12.97
C PRO A 44 4.92 2.05 -13.72
N GLN A 45 3.85 1.52 -14.32
CA GLN A 45 2.88 2.34 -15.07
C GLN A 45 1.88 3.06 -14.15
N GLY A 46 1.63 2.52 -12.96
CA GLY A 46 0.66 3.05 -12.00
C GLY A 46 1.24 4.09 -11.06
N ARG A 47 0.42 4.51 -10.09
CA ARG A 47 0.79 5.45 -9.04
C ARG A 47 0.08 5.10 -7.75
N LEU A 48 0.83 5.08 -6.65
CA LEU A 48 0.28 5.00 -5.31
C LEU A 48 0.41 6.35 -4.62
N ILE A 49 -0.69 6.86 -4.06
CA ILE A 49 -0.71 8.04 -3.20
C ILE A 49 -0.95 7.56 -1.77
N ALA A 50 0.02 7.79 -0.89
CA ALA A 50 -0.04 7.36 0.49
C ALA A 50 -0.30 8.57 1.40
N ILE A 51 -1.19 8.40 2.38
CA ILE A 51 -1.58 9.43 3.34
C ILE A 51 -1.51 8.81 4.74
N ASP A 52 -0.94 9.54 5.69
CA ASP A 52 -1.14 9.32 7.11
C ASP A 52 -1.35 10.67 7.80
N GLN A 53 -1.94 10.64 9.00
CA GLN A 53 -2.01 11.83 9.85
C GLN A 53 -0.76 11.93 10.74
N ASP A 54 -0.14 10.80 11.08
CA ASP A 54 1.05 10.77 11.91
C ASP A 54 2.28 11.20 11.11
N GLU A 55 2.87 12.33 11.48
CA GLU A 55 4.08 12.84 10.81
C GLU A 55 5.29 11.92 11.00
N GLU A 56 5.36 11.14 12.09
CA GLU A 56 6.50 10.25 12.35
C GLU A 56 6.57 9.10 11.35
N VAL A 57 5.43 8.61 10.83
CA VAL A 57 5.42 7.52 9.84
C VAL A 57 5.63 8.03 8.41
N LEU A 58 5.49 9.34 8.19
CA LEU A 58 5.70 9.98 6.88
C LEU A 58 7.14 10.50 6.68
N ALA A 59 7.88 10.73 7.77
CA ALA A 59 9.25 11.27 7.77
C ALA A 59 10.30 10.24 7.31
#